data_AF-A0A242Z252-F1
#
_entry.id   AF-A0A242Z252-F1
#
_cell.length_a   1.000
_cell.length_b   1.000
_cell.length_c   1.000
_cell.angle_alpha   90.00
_cell.angle_beta   90.00
_cell.angle_gamma   90.00
#
_symmetry.space_group_name_H-M   'P 1'
#
loop_
_entity.id
_entity.type
_entity.pdbx_description
1 polymer ?
#
loop_
_entity_poly.entity_id
_entity_poly.type
_entity_poly.pdbx_seq_one_letter_code
_entity_poly.pdbx_strand_id
1 'polypeptide(L)'
;MSIKMISGFLIKNGIAIVSLFIATITLFLNRRISRLNSYNQRGNYNVFYQEKNILKRYMFTSRISVKVDNSAFSEEIELDYDFKIVPLLGGIYRSQIFDDIGKREYIGTNRTGPVIKKCKYKYTHPKKYANQNTLNFSSTAWYSYFSANGKFDEEKRKYEKKLLRYHRYIEITDYCGNTEIWYTAFSLLLTNTPEANTNWKRCNKNIRFTHYRFDDFIIVSPRDVPKNLNGALQFTKDLNQILGEINLFESKNFIEHGHEHINYELQRFEMKEYIKLLNDTKDYL
;
A
#
# COMPACT_ATOMS: atom_id res chain seq x y z
N MET A 1 36.11 29.39 -51.36
CA MET A 1 35.56 29.49 -49.99
C MET A 1 36.73 29.41 -49.01
N SER A 2 36.96 30.44 -48.17
CA SER A 2 38.25 30.59 -47.46
C SER A 2 38.42 29.65 -46.26
N ILE A 3 39.64 29.12 -46.09
CA ILE A 3 40.04 28.26 -44.95
C ILE A 3 39.74 28.93 -43.61
N LYS A 4 39.87 30.26 -43.50
CA LYS A 4 39.50 31.03 -42.29
C LYS A 4 38.02 30.91 -41.92
N MET A 5 37.14 30.75 -42.90
CA MET A 5 35.70 30.64 -42.69
C MET A 5 35.33 29.24 -42.14
N ILE A 6 36.04 28.21 -42.63
CA ILE A 6 35.91 26.83 -42.14
C ILE A 6 36.48 26.71 -40.72
N SER A 7 37.64 27.32 -40.44
CA SER A 7 38.22 27.29 -39.08
C SER A 7 37.35 28.03 -38.05
N GLY A 8 36.79 29.19 -38.40
CA GLY A 8 35.87 29.93 -37.53
C GLY A 8 34.57 29.17 -37.22
N PHE A 9 34.06 28.39 -38.18
CA PHE A 9 32.89 27.52 -37.99
C PHE A 9 33.22 26.33 -37.06
N LEU A 10 34.35 25.66 -37.29
CA LEU A 10 34.83 24.56 -36.44
C LEU A 10 35.10 25.01 -34.99
N ILE A 11 35.73 26.17 -34.79
CA ILE A 11 36.00 26.72 -33.45
C ILE A 11 34.68 27.04 -32.71
N LYS A 12 33.73 27.71 -33.36
CA LYS A 12 32.42 28.02 -32.75
C LYS A 12 31.62 26.77 -32.39
N ASN A 13 31.61 25.76 -33.26
CA ASN A 13 30.94 24.50 -33.00
C ASN A 13 31.66 23.70 -31.88
N GLY A 14 32.99 23.72 -31.84
CA GLY A 14 33.77 23.13 -30.75
C GLY A 14 33.46 23.76 -29.39
N ILE A 15 33.41 25.10 -29.32
CA ILE A 15 33.01 25.82 -28.11
C ILE A 15 31.58 25.44 -27.69
N ALA A 16 30.63 25.39 -28.62
CA ALA A 16 29.25 25.01 -28.31
C ALA A 16 29.13 23.57 -27.77
N ILE A 17 29.87 22.62 -28.34
CA ILE A 17 29.92 21.21 -27.88
C ILE A 17 30.52 21.14 -26.47
N VAL A 18 31.63 21.83 -26.21
CA VAL A 18 32.26 21.89 -24.89
C VAL A 18 31.34 22.55 -23.85
N SER A 19 30.66 23.65 -24.20
CA SER A 19 29.67 24.30 -23.33
C SER A 19 28.48 23.38 -23.01
N LEU A 20 27.97 22.63 -23.99
CA LEU A 20 26.90 21.65 -23.77
C LEU A 20 27.36 20.50 -22.87
N PHE A 21 28.60 20.02 -23.03
CA PHE A 21 29.19 18.98 -22.20
C PHE A 21 29.36 19.45 -20.74
N ILE A 22 29.91 20.66 -20.53
CA ILE A 22 30.03 21.29 -19.21
C ILE A 22 28.64 21.49 -18.58
N ALA A 23 27.67 22.05 -19.31
CA ALA A 23 26.31 22.23 -18.81
C ALA A 23 25.65 20.90 -18.39
N THR A 24 25.89 19.84 -19.16
CA THR A 24 25.39 18.49 -18.86
C THR A 24 26.03 17.92 -17.59
N ILE A 25 27.34 18.09 -17.41
CA ILE A 25 28.06 17.67 -16.19
C ILE A 25 27.58 18.48 -14.97
N THR A 26 27.48 19.81 -15.09
CA THR A 26 27.00 20.69 -14.01
C THR A 26 25.57 20.35 -13.60
N LEU A 27 24.67 20.07 -14.55
CA LEU A 27 23.32 19.56 -14.25
C LEU A 27 23.36 18.22 -13.50
N PHE A 28 24.29 17.31 -13.85
CA PHE A 28 24.44 16.02 -13.19
C PHE A 28 24.98 16.16 -11.76
N LEU A 29 25.96 17.04 -11.55
CA LEU A 29 26.54 17.35 -10.25
C LEU A 29 25.53 18.09 -9.35
N ASN A 30 24.85 19.12 -9.85
CA ASN A 30 23.80 19.83 -9.11
C ASN A 30 22.66 18.88 -8.69
N ARG A 31 22.25 17.95 -9.57
CA ARG A 31 21.29 16.89 -9.21
C ARG A 31 21.83 15.97 -8.11
N ARG A 32 23.13 15.64 -8.10
CA ARG A 32 23.74 14.81 -7.03
C ARG A 32 23.84 15.56 -5.70
N ILE A 33 24.25 16.83 -5.72
CA ILE A 33 24.36 17.68 -4.52
C ILE A 33 22.97 17.94 -3.92
N SER A 34 21.99 18.32 -4.75
CA SER A 34 20.60 18.51 -4.32
C SER A 34 20.02 17.25 -3.65
N ARG A 35 20.32 16.05 -4.17
CA ARG A 35 19.92 14.78 -3.54
C ARG A 35 20.59 14.55 -2.19
N LEU A 36 21.89 14.81 -2.06
CA LEU A 36 22.60 14.65 -0.79
C LEU A 36 22.07 15.65 0.26
N ASN A 37 21.88 16.91 -0.13
CA ASN A 37 21.30 17.93 0.74
C ASN A 37 19.85 17.60 1.15
N SER A 38 19.10 16.87 0.32
CA SER A 38 17.72 16.48 0.65
C SER A 38 17.63 15.52 1.85
N TYR A 39 18.70 14.81 2.23
CA TYR A 39 18.70 13.97 3.44
C TYR A 39 18.73 14.78 4.75
N ASN A 40 19.17 16.05 4.67
CA ASN A 40 19.17 17.00 5.79
C ASN A 40 17.86 17.82 5.84
N GLN A 41 16.80 17.34 5.17
CA GLN A 41 15.48 17.97 5.15
C GLN A 41 14.44 16.95 5.63
N ARG A 42 13.36 17.43 6.24
CA ARG A 42 12.26 16.58 6.68
C ARG A 42 11.68 15.75 5.52
N GLY A 43 11.42 14.48 5.81
CA GLY A 43 10.85 13.49 4.92
C GLY A 43 9.56 13.95 4.24
N ASN A 44 9.46 13.62 2.95
CA ASN A 44 8.20 13.71 2.22
C ASN A 44 8.03 12.46 1.36
N TYR A 45 6.92 11.76 1.55
CA TYR A 45 6.71 10.43 1.00
C TYR A 45 5.47 10.38 0.12
N ASN A 46 5.60 9.69 -1.01
CA ASN A 46 4.45 9.11 -1.69
C ASN A 46 4.41 7.65 -1.25
N VAL A 47 3.64 7.33 -0.21
CA VAL A 47 3.30 5.95 0.07
C VAL A 47 2.31 5.53 -0.98
N PHE A 48 2.75 4.59 -1.78
CA PHE A 48 1.92 4.00 -2.77
C PHE A 48 2.42 2.60 -3.06
N TYR A 49 2.05 2.01 -4.17
CA TYR A 49 0.86 1.18 -4.26
C TYR A 49 1.04 0.71 -5.75
N GLN A 50 1.21 -0.57 -6.15
CA GLN A 50 1.39 -0.91 -7.60
C GLN A 50 1.03 -2.32 -8.09
N GLU A 51 0.17 -2.45 -9.11
CA GLU A 51 -0.22 -3.74 -9.73
C GLU A 51 0.94 -4.59 -10.26
N LYS A 52 0.95 -5.89 -9.95
CA LYS A 52 2.00 -6.82 -10.39
C LYS A 52 1.92 -7.04 -11.89
N ASN A 53 3.00 -6.67 -12.59
CA ASN A 53 3.18 -7.04 -13.99
C ASN A 53 3.31 -8.58 -14.08
N ILE A 54 2.64 -9.21 -15.06
CA ILE A 54 2.62 -10.68 -15.24
C ILE A 54 4.05 -11.25 -15.26
N LEU A 55 4.95 -10.64 -16.03
CA LEU A 55 6.39 -11.00 -16.10
C LEU A 55 7.15 -10.83 -14.76
N LYS A 56 6.73 -9.89 -13.90
CA LYS A 56 7.35 -9.70 -12.57
C LYS A 56 6.88 -10.72 -11.55
N ARG A 57 5.65 -11.24 -11.66
CA ARG A 57 5.08 -12.27 -10.77
C ARG A 57 5.92 -13.55 -10.74
N TYR A 58 6.59 -13.87 -11.85
CA TYR A 58 7.50 -15.02 -11.96
C TYR A 58 8.96 -14.71 -11.52
N MET A 59 9.37 -13.45 -11.51
CA MET A 59 10.79 -13.04 -11.37
C MET A 59 11.15 -12.44 -9.99
N PHE A 60 10.18 -11.98 -9.20
CA PHE A 60 10.43 -11.25 -7.94
C PHE A 60 9.79 -11.94 -6.71
N THR A 61 10.40 -11.71 -5.54
CA THR A 61 10.26 -12.56 -4.35
C THR A 61 9.34 -12.05 -3.25
N SER A 62 8.90 -10.79 -3.26
CA SER A 62 7.94 -10.30 -2.26
C SER A 62 6.50 -10.70 -2.59
N ARG A 63 6.07 -11.78 -1.95
CA ARG A 63 4.68 -12.26 -1.99
C ARG A 63 4.05 -11.95 -0.64
N ILE A 64 3.31 -10.85 -0.53
CA ILE A 64 2.30 -10.81 0.54
C ILE A 64 1.25 -11.83 0.18
N SER A 65 0.98 -12.72 1.12
CA SER A 65 -0.24 -13.51 1.14
C SER A 65 -1.18 -12.97 2.22
N VAL A 66 -2.45 -13.28 2.06
CA VAL A 66 -3.47 -13.08 3.07
C VAL A 66 -4.17 -14.40 3.38
N LYS A 67 -4.49 -14.64 4.66
CA LYS A 67 -5.21 -15.83 5.13
C LYS A 67 -6.71 -15.65 4.90
N VAL A 68 -7.37 -16.68 4.35
CA VAL A 68 -8.82 -16.62 4.07
C VAL A 68 -9.70 -16.87 5.30
N ASP A 69 -9.12 -17.42 6.37
CA ASP A 69 -9.73 -17.65 7.69
C ASP A 69 -8.71 -17.29 8.78
N ASN A 70 -9.18 -16.98 9.99
CA ASN A 70 -8.33 -16.64 11.13
C ASN A 70 -7.71 -17.91 11.78
N SER A 71 -6.85 -18.61 11.02
CA SER A 71 -6.20 -19.85 11.42
C SER A 71 -4.82 -19.99 10.76
N ALA A 72 -3.83 -20.50 11.48
CA ALA A 72 -2.49 -20.75 10.94
C ALA A 72 -2.52 -21.68 9.71
N PHE A 73 -3.42 -22.67 9.72
CA PHE A 73 -3.61 -23.66 8.65
C PHE A 73 -4.52 -23.17 7.51
N SER A 74 -5.07 -21.97 7.59
CA SER A 74 -5.91 -21.41 6.52
C SER A 74 -5.12 -21.25 5.21
N GLU A 75 -5.82 -21.46 4.10
CA GLU A 75 -5.29 -21.20 2.77
C GLU A 75 -4.88 -19.74 2.59
N GLU A 76 -3.95 -19.51 1.68
CA GLU A 76 -3.36 -18.21 1.42
C GLU A 76 -3.64 -17.75 -0.02
N ILE A 77 -4.06 -16.49 -0.17
CA ILE A 77 -4.18 -15.82 -1.46
C ILE A 77 -3.07 -14.78 -1.57
N GLU A 78 -2.27 -14.86 -2.63
CA GLU A 78 -1.24 -13.86 -2.92
C GLU A 78 -1.89 -12.53 -3.32
N LEU A 79 -1.49 -11.45 -2.67
CA LEU A 79 -1.88 -10.09 -3.02
C LEU A 79 -1.41 -9.75 -4.44
N ASP A 80 -2.35 -9.34 -5.29
CA ASP A 80 -2.13 -9.09 -6.72
C ASP A 80 -1.25 -7.86 -7.04
N TYR A 81 -0.85 -7.09 -6.03
CA TYR A 81 -0.17 -5.81 -6.21
C TYR A 81 0.92 -5.62 -5.12
N ASP A 82 2.01 -4.94 -5.48
CA ASP A 82 3.15 -4.54 -4.63
C ASP A 82 2.89 -3.22 -3.89
N PHE A 83 3.79 -2.77 -3.01
CA PHE A 83 3.94 -1.32 -2.69
C PHE A 83 5.35 -0.85 -2.46
N LYS A 84 5.42 0.48 -2.40
CA LYS A 84 6.53 1.35 -2.71
C LYS A 84 6.35 2.62 -1.89
N ILE A 85 7.20 2.79 -0.89
CA ILE A 85 7.39 4.09 -0.28
C ILE A 85 8.42 4.80 -1.16
N VAL A 86 8.02 5.88 -1.83
CA VAL A 86 8.95 6.70 -2.63
C VAL A 86 9.21 8.02 -1.90
N PRO A 87 10.45 8.27 -1.45
CA PRO A 87 10.82 9.57 -0.90
C PRO A 87 10.91 10.59 -2.03
N LEU A 88 10.20 11.71 -1.85
CA LEU A 88 10.31 12.92 -2.64
C LEU A 88 11.41 13.84 -2.07
N LEU A 89 11.56 13.87 -0.74
CA LEU A 89 12.57 14.58 0.06
C LEU A 89 12.91 13.75 1.32
N GLY A 90 13.99 14.09 2.04
CA GLY A 90 14.43 13.46 3.31
C GLY A 90 15.03 12.06 3.21
N GLY A 91 14.66 11.31 2.17
CA GLY A 91 14.99 9.89 2.09
C GLY A 91 14.26 9.05 3.13
N ILE A 92 14.54 7.76 3.15
CA ILE A 92 14.02 6.82 4.15
C ILE A 92 15.25 6.21 4.82
N TYR A 93 15.41 6.46 6.11
CA TYR A 93 16.41 5.78 6.94
C TYR A 93 15.89 4.40 7.35
N ARG A 94 14.66 4.37 7.88
CA ARG A 94 13.95 3.16 8.30
C ARG A 94 12.50 3.21 7.83
N SER A 95 11.94 2.05 7.58
CA SER A 95 10.49 1.88 7.60
C SER A 95 10.15 0.49 8.13
N GLN A 96 9.01 0.36 8.77
CA GLN A 96 8.49 -0.92 9.22
C GLN A 96 6.96 -0.93 9.13
N ILE A 97 6.38 -2.13 9.13
CA ILE A 97 4.93 -2.29 9.03
C ILE A 97 4.49 -3.30 10.08
N PHE A 98 3.46 -2.93 10.83
CA PHE A 98 3.00 -3.64 12.01
C PHE A 98 1.47 -3.73 12.04
N ASP A 99 0.98 -4.52 12.97
CA ASP A 99 -0.42 -4.75 13.27
C ASP A 99 -0.68 -4.24 14.69
N ASP A 100 -1.79 -3.53 14.91
CA ASP A 100 -2.14 -2.97 16.23
C ASP A 100 -3.65 -2.73 16.44
N ILE A 101 -4.53 -3.44 15.71
CA ILE A 101 -5.93 -3.54 16.14
C ILE A 101 -6.05 -4.78 17.04
N GLY A 102 -5.48 -4.67 18.26
CA GLY A 102 -5.88 -5.56 19.36
C GLY A 102 -4.83 -6.07 20.37
N LYS A 103 -3.55 -5.70 20.34
CA LYS A 103 -2.56 -6.22 21.32
C LYS A 103 -1.55 -5.19 21.84
N ARG A 104 -1.72 -4.81 23.11
CA ARG A 104 -0.86 -3.89 23.90
C ARG A 104 0.54 -4.43 24.28
N GLU A 105 1.08 -5.40 23.56
CA GLU A 105 2.39 -6.00 23.87
C GLU A 105 3.33 -5.90 22.66
N TYR A 106 4.07 -4.79 22.63
CA TYR A 106 5.09 -4.53 21.60
C TYR A 106 6.29 -5.47 21.76
N ILE A 107 6.32 -6.58 21.02
CA ILE A 107 7.57 -7.28 20.69
C ILE A 107 8.09 -6.73 19.36
N GLY A 108 8.91 -5.69 19.45
CA GLY A 108 9.53 -5.09 18.28
C GLY A 108 10.43 -6.08 17.54
N THR A 109 10.11 -6.39 16.28
CA THR A 109 11.04 -7.03 15.34
C THR A 109 10.93 -6.38 13.96
N ASN A 110 12.08 -6.08 13.34
CA ASN A 110 12.14 -5.42 12.04
C ASN A 110 11.52 -6.30 10.92
N ARG A 111 10.57 -5.75 10.16
CA ARG A 111 10.43 -5.81 8.67
C ARG A 111 8.97 -5.49 8.22
N THR A 112 8.77 -4.26 7.73
CA THR A 112 8.05 -3.86 6.49
C THR A 112 7.07 -4.84 5.76
N GLY A 113 5.93 -4.37 5.17
CA GLY A 113 4.94 -5.12 4.33
C GLY A 113 3.76 -4.32 3.59
N PRO A 114 3.49 -4.44 2.27
CA PRO A 114 2.81 -3.38 1.44
C PRO A 114 1.36 -3.54 0.83
N VAL A 115 0.91 -2.61 -0.06
CA VAL A 115 -0.40 -2.54 -0.82
C VAL A 115 -0.53 -1.48 -2.01
N ILE A 116 -0.82 -1.84 -3.30
CA ILE A 116 -1.87 -1.50 -4.39
C ILE A 116 -2.31 -0.08 -5.04
N LYS A 117 -1.79 0.47 -6.19
CA LYS A 117 -2.26 1.74 -6.94
C LYS A 117 -2.05 1.51 -8.44
N LYS A 118 -2.78 2.25 -9.27
CA LYS A 118 -2.71 2.14 -10.74
C LYS A 118 -2.18 3.40 -11.40
N CYS A 119 -0.85 3.49 -11.59
CA CYS A 119 -0.22 4.44 -12.51
C CYS A 119 0.99 3.84 -13.23
N LYS A 120 0.94 3.84 -14.57
CA LYS A 120 2.12 3.66 -15.44
C LYS A 120 2.80 5.02 -15.58
N TYR A 121 3.82 5.29 -14.76
CA TYR A 121 4.66 6.48 -14.94
C TYR A 121 5.35 6.42 -16.30
N LYS A 122 5.10 7.42 -17.16
CA LYS A 122 5.59 7.50 -18.54
C LYS A 122 7.04 8.02 -18.68
N TYR A 123 7.76 8.14 -17.55
CA TYR A 123 9.13 8.67 -17.50
C TYR A 123 10.10 7.61 -16.97
N THR A 124 11.13 7.31 -17.76
CA THR A 124 12.29 6.50 -17.35
C THR A 124 13.16 7.28 -16.36
N HIS A 125 12.77 7.28 -15.09
CA HIS A 125 13.61 7.83 -14.03
C HIS A 125 14.94 7.06 -13.94
N PRO A 126 16.09 7.74 -13.86
CA PRO A 126 17.38 7.08 -13.89
C PRO A 126 17.58 6.19 -12.65
N LYS A 127 18.10 4.97 -12.87
CA LYS A 127 18.31 3.88 -11.89
C LYS A 127 19.27 4.18 -10.70
N LYS A 128 19.47 5.45 -10.35
CA LYS A 128 20.41 5.93 -9.31
C LYS A 128 19.76 6.94 -8.37
N TYR A 129 18.61 6.59 -7.81
CA TYR A 129 18.25 7.01 -6.46
C TYR A 129 18.72 5.91 -5.51
N ALA A 130 19.41 6.26 -4.43
CA ALA A 130 19.87 5.29 -3.42
C ALA A 130 18.72 4.75 -2.53
N ASN A 131 17.46 5.08 -2.86
CA ASN A 131 16.25 4.61 -2.19
C ASN A 131 15.06 4.61 -3.17
N GLN A 132 15.17 3.89 -4.30
CA GLN A 132 14.00 3.10 -4.74
C GLN A 132 14.07 1.76 -4.01
N ASN A 133 13.85 1.80 -2.70
CA ASN A 133 13.57 0.56 -2.00
C ASN A 133 12.16 0.15 -2.43
N THR A 134 12.10 -0.76 -3.41
CA THR A 134 11.31 -1.97 -3.17
C THR A 134 11.87 -2.59 -1.89
N LEU A 135 11.41 -2.04 -0.77
CA LEU A 135 11.45 -2.69 0.51
C LEU A 135 10.88 -4.08 0.22
N ASN A 136 11.56 -5.12 0.66
CA ASN A 136 11.01 -6.46 0.66
C ASN A 136 10.69 -6.80 2.10
N PHE A 137 9.81 -7.77 2.22
CA PHE A 137 8.77 -7.66 3.22
C PHE A 137 8.74 -8.89 4.11
N SER A 138 8.08 -8.79 5.26
CA SER A 138 7.81 -10.01 6.01
C SER A 138 7.01 -10.98 5.14
N SER A 139 7.50 -12.22 5.07
CA SER A 139 6.90 -13.33 4.33
C SER A 139 5.72 -13.97 5.07
N THR A 140 5.32 -13.43 6.23
CA THR A 140 4.17 -13.90 7.01
C THR A 140 2.86 -13.38 6.42
N ALA A 141 1.95 -14.30 6.10
CA ALA A 141 0.61 -13.97 5.61
C ALA A 141 -0.15 -13.07 6.59
N TRP A 142 -0.94 -12.13 6.06
CA TRP A 142 -1.75 -11.24 6.90
C TRP A 142 -3.07 -11.91 7.28
N TYR A 143 -3.47 -11.70 8.52
CA TYR A 143 -4.76 -12.13 9.04
C TYR A 143 -5.77 -11.00 8.89
N SER A 144 -7.02 -11.36 8.62
CA SER A 144 -8.12 -10.39 8.58
C SER A 144 -8.51 -10.02 10.01
N TYR A 145 -8.63 -8.73 10.30
CA TYR A 145 -9.13 -8.26 11.59
C TYR A 145 -10.67 -8.29 11.65
N PHE A 146 -11.32 -8.28 10.49
CA PHE A 146 -12.76 -8.36 10.33
C PHE A 146 -13.12 -9.34 9.20
N SER A 147 -14.19 -10.12 9.40
CA SER A 147 -14.66 -11.15 8.46
C SER A 147 -16.18 -11.19 8.49
N ALA A 148 -16.82 -11.10 7.32
CA ALA A 148 -18.26 -11.25 7.14
C ALA A 148 -18.55 -12.34 6.12
N ASN A 149 -19.31 -13.38 6.49
CA ASN A 149 -19.84 -14.33 5.52
C ASN A 149 -21.24 -13.88 5.06
N GLY A 150 -21.52 -14.10 3.78
CA GLY A 150 -22.86 -13.97 3.22
C GLY A 150 -23.71 -15.19 3.60
N LYS A 151 -24.79 -15.42 2.84
CA LYS A 151 -25.71 -16.53 3.09
C LYS A 151 -25.03 -17.91 2.98
N PHE A 152 -25.35 -18.81 3.90
CA PHE A 152 -24.98 -20.22 3.84
C PHE A 152 -25.92 -21.01 2.91
N ASP A 153 -25.33 -21.82 2.02
CA ASP A 153 -26.00 -22.80 1.18
C ASP A 153 -25.91 -24.16 1.87
N GLU A 154 -27.03 -24.60 2.47
CA GLU A 154 -27.14 -25.87 3.22
C GLU A 154 -26.90 -27.10 2.32
N GLU A 155 -27.36 -27.07 1.06
CA GLU A 155 -27.20 -28.18 0.12
C GLU A 155 -25.72 -28.38 -0.24
N LYS A 156 -25.01 -27.29 -0.51
CA LYS A 156 -23.59 -27.31 -0.88
C LYS A 156 -22.65 -27.24 0.33
N ARG A 157 -23.21 -27.02 1.54
CA ARG A 157 -22.52 -26.79 2.82
C ARG A 157 -21.43 -25.72 2.75
N LYS A 158 -21.71 -24.60 2.08
CA LYS A 158 -20.75 -23.51 1.81
C LYS A 158 -21.42 -22.15 1.85
N TYR A 159 -20.69 -21.12 2.25
CA TYR A 159 -21.12 -19.74 2.07
C TYR A 159 -21.07 -19.34 0.60
N GLU A 160 -22.05 -18.54 0.16
CA GLU A 160 -22.08 -18.00 -1.20
C GLU A 160 -20.90 -17.04 -1.43
N LYS A 161 -20.75 -16.07 -0.51
CA LYS A 161 -19.77 -14.98 -0.56
C LYS A 161 -19.11 -14.81 0.81
N LYS A 162 -17.90 -14.26 0.83
CA LYS A 162 -17.19 -13.83 2.05
C LYS A 162 -16.41 -12.54 1.80
N LEU A 163 -16.47 -11.62 2.76
CA LEU A 163 -15.69 -10.39 2.81
C LEU A 163 -14.69 -10.51 3.98
N LEU A 164 -13.42 -10.21 3.70
CA LEU A 164 -12.33 -10.20 4.65
C LEU A 164 -11.64 -8.85 4.58
N ARG A 165 -11.42 -8.19 5.72
CA ARG A 165 -10.73 -6.91 5.80
C ARG A 165 -9.37 -7.06 6.46
N TYR A 166 -8.36 -6.48 5.83
CA TYR A 166 -6.98 -6.44 6.31
C TYR A 166 -6.56 -4.99 6.49
N HIS A 167 -5.78 -4.72 7.52
CA HIS A 167 -5.19 -3.40 7.75
C HIS A 167 -3.75 -3.55 8.25
N ARG A 168 -2.93 -2.52 8.10
CA ARG A 168 -1.59 -2.42 8.70
C ARG A 168 -1.24 -0.96 8.97
N TYR A 169 -0.33 -0.73 9.91
CA TYR A 169 0.30 0.57 10.15
C TYR A 169 1.72 0.58 9.59
N ILE A 170 2.15 1.72 9.06
CA ILE A 170 3.39 1.89 8.30
C ILE A 170 4.21 3.00 8.95
N GLU A 171 5.22 2.64 9.72
CA GLU A 171 6.19 3.57 10.27
C GLU A 171 7.23 3.92 9.20
N ILE A 172 7.55 5.21 9.04
CA ILE A 172 8.57 5.72 8.12
C ILE A 172 9.40 6.77 8.84
N THR A 173 10.71 6.55 8.93
CA THR A 173 11.66 7.47 9.56
C THR A 173 12.64 8.02 8.53
N ASP A 174 12.82 9.35 8.47
CA ASP A 174 13.84 10.00 7.63
C ASP A 174 15.24 9.97 8.26
N TYR A 175 16.25 10.46 7.52
CA TYR A 175 17.62 10.61 8.03
C TYR A 175 17.80 11.75 9.04
N CYS A 176 16.78 12.59 9.24
CA CYS A 176 16.74 13.62 10.29
C CYS A 176 16.08 13.12 11.58
N GLY A 177 15.62 11.85 11.63
CA GLY A 177 14.95 11.25 12.78
C GLY A 177 13.44 11.50 12.88
N ASN A 178 12.83 12.24 11.95
CA ASN A 178 11.37 12.43 11.98
C ASN A 178 10.67 11.12 11.59
N THR A 179 9.70 10.70 12.39
CA THR A 179 8.88 9.50 12.12
C THR A 179 7.45 9.88 11.77
N GLU A 180 6.89 9.26 10.72
CA GLU A 180 5.47 9.33 10.36
C GLU A 180 4.89 7.91 10.37
N ILE A 181 3.79 7.68 11.12
CA ILE A 181 2.99 6.46 11.02
C ILE A 181 1.86 6.72 10.02
N TRP A 182 1.83 5.96 8.93
CA TRP A 182 0.75 5.96 7.94
C TRP A 182 -0.16 4.75 8.16
N TYR A 183 -1.42 4.86 7.75
CA TYR A 183 -2.38 3.75 7.82
C TYR A 183 -2.65 3.15 6.45
N THR A 184 -2.96 1.85 6.41
CA THR A 184 -3.49 1.22 5.21
C THR A 184 -4.46 0.07 5.50
N ALA A 185 -5.46 -0.10 4.62
CA ALA A 185 -6.36 -1.24 4.63
C ALA A 185 -6.86 -1.62 3.23
N PHE A 186 -7.34 -2.86 3.10
CA PHE A 186 -8.02 -3.36 1.92
C PHE A 186 -8.93 -4.55 2.21
N SER A 187 -9.85 -4.79 1.29
CA SER A 187 -10.80 -5.90 1.33
C SER A 187 -10.41 -7.02 0.35
N LEU A 188 -10.63 -8.26 0.76
CA LEU A 188 -10.68 -9.43 -0.11
C LEU A 188 -12.12 -9.93 -0.14
N LEU A 189 -12.69 -9.98 -1.33
CA LEU A 189 -13.96 -10.59 -1.62
C LEU A 189 -13.72 -11.99 -2.18
N LEU A 190 -14.48 -12.96 -1.67
CA LEU A 190 -14.51 -14.34 -2.13
C LEU A 190 -15.94 -14.67 -2.55
N THR A 191 -16.10 -15.42 -3.63
CA THR A 191 -17.42 -15.87 -4.10
C THR A 191 -17.36 -17.26 -4.73
N ASN A 192 -18.46 -18.00 -4.60
CA ASN A 192 -18.74 -19.21 -5.39
C ASN A 192 -19.52 -18.90 -6.68
N THR A 193 -20.20 -17.75 -6.72
CA THR A 193 -21.07 -17.22 -7.79
C THR A 193 -20.50 -15.88 -8.29
N PRO A 194 -19.55 -15.87 -9.25
CA PRO A 194 -19.01 -14.63 -9.79
C PRO A 194 -20.06 -13.90 -10.63
N GLU A 195 -20.25 -12.61 -10.34
CA GLU A 195 -21.13 -11.73 -11.10
C GLU A 195 -20.57 -11.45 -12.51
N ALA A 196 -21.45 -11.35 -13.51
CA ALA A 196 -21.04 -11.01 -14.87
C ALA A 196 -20.35 -9.63 -14.93
N ASN A 197 -19.43 -9.45 -15.88
CA ASN A 197 -18.73 -8.20 -16.16
C ASN A 197 -17.84 -7.62 -15.02
N THR A 198 -17.57 -8.38 -13.96
CA THR A 198 -16.65 -7.97 -12.89
C THR A 198 -15.33 -8.76 -12.93
N ASN A 199 -14.22 -8.10 -12.57
CA ASN A 199 -12.85 -8.64 -12.71
C ASN A 199 -12.49 -9.65 -11.60
N TRP A 200 -13.23 -10.76 -11.54
CA TRP A 200 -12.93 -11.89 -10.66
C TRP A 200 -11.73 -12.70 -11.16
N LYS A 201 -10.90 -13.16 -10.22
CA LYS A 201 -9.81 -14.11 -10.47
C LYS A 201 -10.17 -15.46 -9.88
N ARG A 202 -9.75 -16.56 -10.52
CA ARG A 202 -9.96 -17.90 -10.00
C ARG A 202 -9.03 -18.18 -8.82
N CYS A 203 -9.60 -18.73 -7.75
CA CYS A 203 -8.83 -19.27 -6.64
C CYS A 203 -7.96 -20.44 -7.08
N ASN A 204 -6.86 -20.68 -6.36
CA ASN A 204 -6.12 -21.94 -6.47
C ASN A 204 -7.00 -23.10 -5.96
N LYS A 205 -6.68 -24.33 -6.40
CA LYS A 205 -7.27 -25.54 -5.82
C LYS A 205 -7.08 -25.53 -4.30
N ASN A 206 -8.07 -26.03 -3.57
CA ASN A 206 -8.19 -26.17 -2.11
C ASN A 206 -8.88 -25.01 -1.36
N ILE A 207 -9.02 -23.81 -1.93
CA ILE A 207 -9.80 -22.73 -1.28
C ILE A 207 -11.31 -23.06 -1.37
N ARG A 208 -12.07 -22.79 -0.29
CA ARG A 208 -13.53 -23.08 -0.20
C ARG A 208 -14.42 -22.28 -1.17
N PHE A 209 -13.85 -21.26 -1.82
CA PHE A 209 -14.48 -20.37 -2.78
C PHE A 209 -13.82 -20.49 -4.15
N THR A 210 -14.60 -20.40 -5.23
CA THR A 210 -14.08 -20.56 -6.60
C THR A 210 -13.37 -19.32 -7.14
N HIS A 211 -13.76 -18.12 -6.70
CA HIS A 211 -13.22 -16.85 -7.20
C HIS A 211 -12.91 -15.84 -6.08
N TYR A 212 -11.98 -14.93 -6.36
CA TYR A 212 -11.60 -13.81 -5.49
C TYR A 212 -11.44 -12.49 -6.23
N ARG A 213 -11.59 -11.38 -5.51
CA ARG A 213 -11.29 -10.01 -5.94
C ARG A 213 -10.73 -9.24 -4.75
N PHE A 214 -9.58 -8.58 -4.89
CA PHE A 214 -9.15 -7.57 -3.93
C PHE A 214 -9.71 -6.20 -4.28
N ASP A 215 -10.10 -5.44 -3.27
CA ASP A 215 -10.87 -4.21 -3.42
C ASP A 215 -10.64 -3.22 -2.27
N ASP A 216 -11.23 -2.02 -2.41
CA ASP A 216 -11.29 -0.96 -1.41
C ASP A 216 -9.94 -0.60 -0.75
N PHE A 217 -8.98 -0.19 -1.57
CA PHE A 217 -7.59 0.05 -1.18
C PHE A 217 -7.35 1.44 -0.59
N ILE A 218 -7.14 1.50 0.72
CA ILE A 218 -6.95 2.75 1.48
C ILE A 218 -5.49 2.92 1.89
N ILE A 219 -4.96 4.13 1.71
CA ILE A 219 -3.78 4.64 2.44
C ILE A 219 -4.13 6.01 2.99
N VAL A 220 -3.81 6.25 4.26
CA VAL A 220 -4.00 7.55 4.91
C VAL A 220 -2.66 8.01 5.51
N SER A 221 -2.21 9.22 5.17
CA SER A 221 -1.07 9.85 5.83
C SER A 221 -1.52 10.62 7.09
N PRO A 222 -0.63 10.94 8.04
CA PRO A 222 -0.96 11.86 9.13
C PRO A 222 -1.51 13.21 8.65
N ARG A 223 -1.13 13.63 7.43
CA ARG A 223 -1.54 14.91 6.81
C ARG A 223 -2.96 14.86 6.23
N ASP A 224 -3.54 13.67 6.08
CA ASP A 224 -4.92 13.48 5.62
C ASP A 224 -5.92 13.36 6.78
N VAL A 225 -5.44 13.17 8.02
CA VAL A 225 -6.26 13.09 9.23
C VAL A 225 -7.22 14.28 9.39
N PRO A 226 -6.80 15.56 9.25
CA PRO A 226 -7.69 16.70 9.50
C PRO A 226 -8.92 16.73 8.58
N LYS A 227 -8.79 16.20 7.35
CA LYS A 227 -9.87 16.15 6.35
C LYS A 227 -10.96 15.14 6.76
N ASN A 228 -10.58 14.11 7.51
CA ASN A 228 -11.45 12.98 7.87
C ASN A 228 -11.91 13.02 9.35
N LEU A 229 -11.35 13.92 10.15
CA LEU A 229 -11.53 14.02 11.60
C LEU A 229 -13.02 14.06 12.01
N ASN A 230 -13.83 14.94 11.42
CA ASN A 230 -15.26 15.04 11.76
C ASN A 230 -16.03 13.74 11.48
N GLY A 231 -15.78 13.10 10.33
CA GLY A 231 -16.46 11.87 9.93
C GLY A 231 -16.08 10.65 10.80
N ALA A 232 -14.87 10.64 11.33
CA ALA A 232 -14.37 9.61 12.25
C ALA A 232 -14.85 9.83 13.70
N LEU A 233 -14.80 11.06 14.21
CA LEU A 233 -15.27 11.39 15.57
C LEU A 233 -16.77 11.14 15.75
N GLN A 234 -17.58 11.38 14.70
CA GLN A 234 -19.01 11.08 14.70
C GLN A 234 -19.34 9.59 14.49
N PHE A 235 -18.34 8.72 14.28
CA PHE A 235 -18.57 7.30 14.04
C PHE A 235 -18.58 6.49 15.34
N THR A 236 -19.77 6.07 15.77
CA THR A 236 -19.97 5.36 17.03
C THR A 236 -19.95 3.85 16.91
N LYS A 237 -20.20 3.27 15.73
CA LYS A 237 -20.33 1.82 15.56
C LYS A 237 -19.04 1.06 15.89
N ASP A 238 -19.21 -0.11 16.49
CA ASP A 238 -18.17 -1.13 16.66
C ASP A 238 -18.21 -2.18 15.52
N LEU A 239 -17.26 -3.12 15.53
CA LEU A 239 -17.17 -4.16 14.50
C LEU A 239 -18.39 -5.08 14.47
N ASN A 240 -19.01 -5.40 15.61
CA ASN A 240 -20.16 -6.31 15.67
C ASN A 240 -21.41 -5.61 15.10
N GLN A 241 -21.54 -4.29 15.33
CA GLN A 241 -22.59 -3.45 14.75
C GLN A 241 -22.41 -3.23 13.24
N ILE A 242 -21.15 -3.16 12.75
CA ILE A 242 -20.85 -3.14 11.31
C ILE A 242 -21.12 -4.50 10.67
N LEU A 243 -20.83 -5.59 11.37
CA LEU A 243 -21.12 -6.96 10.93
C LEU A 243 -22.64 -7.20 10.87
N GLY A 244 -23.39 -6.70 11.86
CA GLY A 244 -24.82 -6.97 12.00
C GLY A 244 -25.07 -8.47 12.15
N GLU A 245 -24.59 -9.06 13.23
CA GLU A 245 -24.66 -10.52 13.46
C GLU A 245 -26.11 -11.03 13.41
N ILE A 246 -26.40 -11.99 12.51
CA ILE A 246 -27.63 -12.81 12.57
C ILE A 246 -27.40 -14.00 13.50
N ASN A 247 -26.23 -14.62 13.36
CA ASN A 247 -25.75 -15.76 14.12
C ASN A 247 -24.22 -15.72 14.17
N LEU A 248 -23.59 -16.73 14.76
CA LEU A 248 -22.12 -16.83 14.92
C LEU A 248 -21.30 -16.78 13.62
N PHE A 249 -21.93 -16.86 12.45
CA PHE A 249 -21.22 -16.99 11.18
C PHE A 249 -21.71 -16.07 10.05
N GLU A 250 -22.98 -15.65 10.04
CA GLU A 250 -23.60 -14.85 8.96
C GLU A 250 -23.79 -13.37 9.33
N SER A 251 -23.49 -12.49 8.37
CA SER A 251 -23.61 -11.04 8.49
C SER A 251 -24.88 -10.52 7.82
N LYS A 252 -25.79 -9.94 8.60
CA LYS A 252 -27.01 -9.28 8.10
C LYS A 252 -26.66 -8.16 7.15
N ASN A 253 -25.76 -7.27 7.58
CA ASN A 253 -25.39 -6.09 6.81
C ASN A 253 -24.72 -6.48 5.48
N PHE A 254 -23.98 -7.60 5.44
CA PHE A 254 -23.36 -8.07 4.19
C PHE A 254 -24.39 -8.67 3.23
N ILE A 255 -25.36 -9.42 3.76
CA ILE A 255 -26.44 -10.05 2.98
C ILE A 255 -27.41 -8.99 2.45
N GLU A 256 -27.80 -8.00 3.27
CA GLU A 256 -28.83 -7.01 2.93
C GLU A 256 -28.27 -5.76 2.21
N HIS A 257 -27.04 -5.34 2.50
CA HIS A 257 -26.47 -4.08 1.99
C HIS A 257 -25.17 -4.28 1.18
N GLY A 258 -24.65 -5.50 1.10
CA GLY A 258 -23.47 -5.83 0.31
C GLY A 258 -22.15 -5.33 0.89
N HIS A 259 -21.08 -5.59 0.14
CA HIS A 259 -19.71 -5.29 0.58
C HIS A 259 -19.38 -3.79 0.56
N GLU A 260 -19.98 -3.01 -0.34
CA GLU A 260 -19.71 -1.57 -0.45
C GLU A 260 -20.15 -0.82 0.80
N HIS A 261 -21.33 -1.16 1.35
CA HIS A 261 -21.82 -0.62 2.62
C HIS A 261 -20.87 -0.96 3.78
N ILE A 262 -20.52 -2.25 3.95
CA ILE A 262 -19.60 -2.66 5.03
C ILE A 262 -18.23 -2.01 4.86
N ASN A 263 -17.66 -1.99 3.66
CA ASN A 263 -16.38 -1.32 3.39
C ASN A 263 -16.43 0.14 3.84
N TYR A 264 -17.48 0.89 3.45
CA TYR A 264 -17.68 2.29 3.86
C TYR A 264 -17.70 2.47 5.39
N GLU A 265 -18.42 1.62 6.13
CA GLU A 265 -18.44 1.69 7.60
C GLU A 265 -17.08 1.32 8.21
N LEU A 266 -16.39 0.32 7.65
CA LEU A 266 -15.03 -0.04 8.06
C LEU A 266 -14.06 1.13 7.86
N GLN A 267 -14.08 1.87 6.74
CA GLN A 267 -13.17 3.03 6.56
C GLN A 267 -13.33 4.06 7.68
N ARG A 268 -14.56 4.28 8.16
CA ARG A 268 -14.85 5.23 9.26
C ARG A 268 -14.37 4.71 10.61
N PHE A 269 -14.57 3.41 10.87
CA PHE A 269 -14.01 2.72 12.04
C PHE A 269 -12.47 2.79 12.05
N GLU A 270 -11.85 2.44 10.93
CA GLU A 270 -10.41 2.41 10.72
C GLU A 270 -9.78 3.80 10.90
N MET A 271 -10.41 4.84 10.34
CA MET A 271 -9.97 6.22 10.51
C MET A 271 -10.03 6.67 11.97
N LYS A 272 -11.07 6.26 12.72
CA LYS A 272 -11.21 6.52 14.16
C LYS A 272 -10.11 5.84 14.99
N GLU A 273 -9.86 4.55 14.77
CA GLU A 273 -8.78 3.84 15.48
C GLU A 273 -7.39 4.35 15.08
N TYR A 274 -7.17 4.76 13.83
CA TYR A 274 -5.91 5.40 13.41
C TYR A 274 -5.70 6.79 14.05
N ILE A 275 -6.75 7.62 14.17
CA ILE A 275 -6.67 8.89 14.91
C ILE A 275 -6.31 8.64 16.38
N LYS A 276 -6.94 7.65 16.99
CA LYS A 276 -6.66 7.24 18.37
C LYS A 276 -5.21 6.78 18.53
N LEU A 277 -4.70 5.91 17.65
CA LEU A 277 -3.29 5.49 17.65
C LEU A 277 -2.35 6.70 17.53
N LEU A 278 -2.60 7.64 16.62
CA LEU A 278 -1.78 8.84 16.46
C LEU A 278 -1.79 9.76 17.68
N ASN A 279 -2.89 9.81 18.43
CA ASN A 279 -2.96 10.55 19.69
C ASN A 279 -2.21 9.81 20.80
N ASP A 280 -2.41 8.50 20.93
CA ASP A 280 -1.77 7.64 21.95
C ASP A 280 -0.24 7.54 21.76
N THR A 281 0.24 7.68 20.51
CA THR A 281 1.67 7.64 20.15
C THR A 281 2.32 9.03 20.04
N LYS A 282 1.56 10.12 20.19
CA LYS A 282 2.02 11.49 19.92
C LYS A 282 3.22 11.94 20.75
N ASP A 283 3.33 11.46 21.99
CA ASP A 283 4.41 11.81 22.91
C ASP A 283 5.68 10.94 22.70
N TYR A 284 5.63 9.98 21.76
CA TYR A 284 6.69 9.01 21.46
C TYR A 284 7.25 9.14 20.02
N LEU A 285 6.78 10.12 19.22
CA LEU A 285 7.09 10.33 17.81
C LEU A 285 7.66 11.73 17.50
#